data_AF-A0A7W1YRQ7-F1
#
_entry.id   AF-A0A7W1YRQ7-F1
#
_cell.length_a   1.000
_cell.length_b   1.000
_cell.length_c   1.000
_cell.angle_alpha   90.00
_cell.angle_beta   90.00
_cell.angle_gamma   90.00
#
_symmetry.space_group_name_H-M   'P 1'
#
loop_
_entity.id
_entity.type
_entity.pdbx_description
1 polymer ?
#
loop_
_entity_poly.entity_id
_entity_poly.type
_entity_poly.pdbx_seq_one_letter_code
_entity_poly.pdbx_strand_id
1 'polypeptide(L)'
;MATAPQRTQDGITFRNLNKNGRLNPYEDPRRPITERVEDLLGQMTLEEKAGLMFHMITMVSPDGRLTPSGGGHGGSLTELMTTRLMSHFNVHALPEPRLAASWYNRVQELAESTRLGIPVTIWSDPRHAFSNNPATNFQATEFSQ
;
A
#
# COMPACT_ATOMS: atom_id res chain seq x y z
N MET A 1 -11.81 -8.74 -1.81
CA MET A 1 -11.35 -8.65 -0.40
C MET A 1 -12.23 -7.63 0.29
N ALA A 2 -12.53 -7.78 1.57
CA ALA A 2 -13.43 -6.86 2.25
C ALA A 2 -12.67 -5.58 2.65
N THR A 3 -13.13 -4.43 2.18
CA THR A 3 -12.69 -3.09 2.59
C THR A 3 -13.00 -2.84 4.07
N ALA A 4 -12.34 -1.87 4.67
CA ALA A 4 -12.64 -1.50 6.05
C ALA A 4 -14.12 -1.06 6.17
N PRO A 5 -14.89 -1.60 7.14
CA PRO A 5 -16.30 -1.28 7.25
C PRO A 5 -16.50 0.20 7.64
N GLN A 6 -17.44 0.85 6.98
CA GLN A 6 -17.87 2.19 7.37
C GLN A 6 -18.81 2.10 8.58
N ARG A 7 -18.64 2.99 9.55
CA ARG A 7 -19.46 3.06 10.77
C ARG A 7 -19.86 4.49 11.06
N THR A 8 -20.96 4.64 11.80
CA THR A 8 -21.41 5.94 12.32
C THR A 8 -21.48 5.87 13.84
N GLN A 9 -20.81 6.80 14.51
CA GLN A 9 -20.82 6.96 15.96
C GLN A 9 -20.97 8.45 16.27
N ASP A 10 -21.91 8.82 17.14
CA ASP A 10 -22.14 10.21 17.56
C ASP A 10 -22.30 11.20 16.38
N GLY A 11 -22.97 10.74 15.31
CA GLY A 11 -23.19 11.52 14.08
C GLY A 11 -21.99 11.61 13.13
N ILE A 12 -20.87 10.96 13.45
CA ILE A 12 -19.65 10.96 12.65
C ILE A 12 -19.53 9.63 11.91
N THR A 13 -19.40 9.70 10.59
CA THR A 13 -19.18 8.54 9.74
C THR A 13 -17.69 8.38 9.44
N PHE A 14 -17.14 7.20 9.71
CA PHE A 14 -15.70 6.90 9.58
C PHE A 14 -15.45 5.49 9.05
N ARG A 15 -14.23 5.28 8.53
CA ARG A 15 -13.72 3.94 8.21
C ARG A 15 -13.11 3.32 9.46
N ASN A 16 -13.67 2.20 9.91
CA ASN A 16 -13.18 1.43 11.06
C ASN A 16 -12.00 0.55 10.61
N LEU A 17 -10.84 1.18 10.41
CA LEU A 17 -9.63 0.60 9.85
C LEU A 17 -9.05 -0.51 10.72
N ASN A 18 -9.18 -0.46 12.06
CA ASN A 18 -8.72 -1.54 12.94
C ASN A 18 -9.81 -2.55 13.33
N LYS A 19 -11.02 -2.37 12.78
CA LYS A 19 -12.17 -3.27 13.00
C LYS A 19 -12.61 -3.38 14.46
N ASN A 20 -12.21 -2.47 15.35
CA ASN A 20 -12.60 -2.51 16.77
C ASN A 20 -13.99 -1.90 17.04
N GLY A 21 -14.56 -1.23 16.04
CA GLY A 21 -15.93 -0.71 16.08
C GLY A 21 -16.09 0.64 16.75
N ARG A 22 -14.99 1.31 17.12
CA ARG A 22 -14.92 2.61 17.76
C ARG A 22 -14.21 3.60 16.85
N LEU A 23 -14.55 4.88 16.92
CA LEU A 23 -13.76 5.92 16.27
C LEU A 23 -12.45 6.12 17.06
N ASN A 24 -11.35 5.56 16.55
CA ASN A 24 -10.04 5.74 17.17
C ASN A 24 -9.42 7.09 16.75
N PRO A 25 -8.59 7.73 17.60
CA PRO A 25 -7.95 8.99 17.23
C PRO A 25 -7.25 8.94 15.85
N TYR A 26 -6.50 7.89 15.52
CA TYR A 26 -5.81 7.80 14.22
C TYR A 26 -6.75 7.77 12.99
N GLU A 27 -7.99 7.30 13.18
CA GLU A 27 -9.06 7.22 12.16
C GLU A 27 -9.85 8.52 12.03
N ASP A 28 -9.74 9.45 12.99
CA ASP A 28 -10.46 10.72 13.00
C ASP A 28 -9.65 11.83 12.31
N PRO A 29 -10.02 12.25 11.08
CA PRO A 29 -9.28 13.27 10.35
C PRO A 29 -9.36 14.67 10.99
N ARG A 30 -10.22 14.88 11.99
CA ARG A 30 -10.37 16.16 12.71
C ARG A 30 -9.35 16.32 13.83
N ARG A 31 -8.68 15.23 14.24
CA ARG A 31 -7.63 15.25 15.27
C ARG A 31 -6.31 15.76 14.72
N PRO A 32 -5.47 16.42 15.53
CA PRO A 32 -4.12 16.80 15.14
C PRO A 32 -3.31 15.61 14.64
N ILE A 33 -2.46 15.82 13.62
CA ILE A 33 -1.64 14.76 13.03
C ILE A 33 -0.79 14.06 14.10
N THR A 34 -0.23 14.80 15.05
CA THR A 34 0.59 14.24 16.15
C THR A 34 -0.22 13.27 17.02
N GLU A 35 -1.45 13.62 17.42
CA GLU A 35 -2.33 12.74 18.18
C GLU A 35 -2.66 11.45 17.40
N ARG A 36 -2.91 11.60 16.09
CA ARG A 36 -3.20 10.46 15.20
C ARG A 36 -2.01 9.51 15.05
N VAL A 37 -0.80 10.06 14.94
CA VAL A 37 0.44 9.29 14.82
C VAL A 37 0.76 8.56 16.12
N GLU A 38 0.67 9.23 17.27
CA GLU A 38 0.93 8.61 18.57
C GLU A 38 -0.06 7.48 18.88
N ASP A 39 -1.35 7.69 18.60
CA ASP A 39 -2.37 6.65 18.76
C ASP A 39 -2.10 5.44 17.86
N LEU A 40 -1.76 5.66 16.59
CA LEU A 40 -1.41 4.56 15.67
C LEU A 40 -0.17 3.80 16.16
N LEU A 41 0.91 4.50 16.50
CA LEU A 41 2.17 3.89 16.97
C LEU A 41 1.99 3.13 18.29
N GLY A 42 1.11 3.61 19.17
CA GLY A 42 0.75 2.94 20.42
C GLY A 42 -0.06 1.66 20.20
N GLN A 43 -0.80 1.57 19.09
CA GLN A 43 -1.56 0.37 18.72
C GLN A 43 -0.73 -0.68 17.97
N MET A 44 0.43 -0.32 17.42
CA MET A 44 1.27 -1.20 16.59
C MET A 44 2.10 -2.20 17.41
N THR A 45 2.23 -3.43 16.90
CA THR A 45 3.22 -4.40 17.39
C THR A 45 4.62 -4.05 16.90
N LEU A 46 5.65 -4.70 17.46
CA LEU A 46 7.03 -4.49 17.00
C LEU A 46 7.20 -4.94 15.54
N GLU A 47 6.55 -6.03 15.15
CA GLU A 47 6.61 -6.59 13.80
C GLU A 47 5.96 -5.66 12.78
N GLU A 48 4.84 -5.03 13.11
CA GLU A 48 4.22 -4.02 12.25
C GLU A 48 5.12 -2.79 12.10
N LYS A 49 5.76 -2.34 13.20
CA LYS A 49 6.72 -1.24 13.14
C LYS A 49 7.91 -1.59 12.25
N ALA A 50 8.42 -2.81 12.36
CA ALA A 50 9.49 -3.30 11.51
C ALA A 50 9.05 -3.36 10.04
N GLY A 51 7.83 -3.84 9.76
CA GLY A 51 7.27 -3.93 8.41
C GLY A 51 7.21 -2.57 7.68
N LEU A 52 6.92 -1.48 8.40
CA LEU A 52 6.96 -0.12 7.84
C LEU A 52 8.35 0.34 7.39
N MET A 53 9.43 -0.28 7.87
CA MET A 53 10.80 0.15 7.59
C MET A 53 11.40 -0.53 6.35
N PHE A 54 10.69 -1.48 5.73
CA PHE A 54 11.16 -2.18 4.55
C PHE A 54 10.56 -1.61 3.26
N HIS A 55 11.40 -1.56 2.25
CA HIS A 55 11.04 -1.11 0.90
C HIS A 55 11.45 -2.20 -0.09
N MET A 56 10.48 -2.73 -0.83
CA MET A 56 10.71 -3.82 -1.79
C MET A 56 10.21 -3.44 -3.17
N ILE A 57 10.89 -3.97 -4.19
CA ILE A 57 10.40 -3.89 -5.56
C ILE A 57 9.29 -4.92 -5.73
N THR A 58 8.15 -4.47 -6.24
CA THR A 58 7.04 -5.32 -6.66
C THR A 58 6.79 -5.17 -8.16
N MET A 59 6.18 -6.19 -8.74
CA MET A 59 5.66 -6.14 -10.11
C MET A 59 4.15 -5.97 -10.12
N VAL A 60 3.65 -5.31 -11.15
CA VAL A 60 2.21 -5.23 -11.46
C VAL A 60 1.87 -6.34 -12.44
N SER A 61 0.90 -7.18 -12.10
CA SER A 61 0.45 -8.23 -13.01
C SER A 61 -0.18 -7.64 -14.28
N PRO A 62 0.00 -8.24 -15.47
CA PRO A 62 -0.57 -7.74 -16.72
C PRO A 62 -2.10 -7.65 -16.75
N ASP A 63 -2.79 -8.36 -15.86
CA ASP A 63 -4.25 -8.32 -15.68
C ASP A 63 -4.68 -7.43 -14.49
N GLY A 64 -3.72 -6.74 -13.87
CA GLY A 64 -3.91 -5.87 -12.70
C GLY A 64 -4.41 -6.60 -11.45
N ARG A 65 -4.35 -7.93 -11.40
CA ARG A 65 -4.73 -8.71 -10.21
C ARG A 65 -3.56 -8.76 -9.22
N LEU A 66 -3.88 -8.98 -7.95
CA LEU A 66 -2.89 -9.28 -6.91
C LEU A 66 -2.54 -10.77 -6.94
N THR A 67 -2.16 -11.29 -8.12
CA THR A 67 -1.87 -12.73 -8.26
C THR A 67 -0.71 -13.13 -7.35
N PRO A 68 -0.74 -14.33 -6.75
CA PRO A 68 0.38 -14.87 -5.96
C PRO A 68 1.68 -15.11 -6.73
N SER A 69 1.79 -14.63 -7.97
CA SER A 69 2.88 -14.95 -8.90
C SER A 69 4.20 -14.38 -8.39
N GLY A 70 5.16 -15.27 -8.11
CA GLY A 70 6.51 -14.99 -7.62
C GLY A 70 7.33 -14.11 -8.57
N GLY A 71 7.07 -12.81 -8.53
CA GLY A 71 7.56 -11.82 -9.48
C GLY A 71 8.58 -10.81 -8.94
N GLY A 72 9.04 -10.96 -7.70
CA GLY A 72 10.06 -10.08 -7.13
C GLY A 72 10.91 -10.84 -6.13
N HIS A 73 12.14 -10.37 -5.90
CA HIS A 73 13.08 -10.94 -4.93
C HIS A 73 12.50 -10.85 -3.51
N GLY A 74 11.62 -11.78 -3.10
CA GLY A 74 11.10 -11.83 -1.72
C GLY A 74 9.68 -12.34 -1.48
N GLY A 75 8.89 -12.71 -2.49
CA GLY A 75 7.55 -13.30 -2.31
C GLY A 75 6.44 -12.59 -3.09
N SER A 76 5.18 -13.00 -2.90
CA SER A 76 4.04 -12.34 -3.54
C SER A 76 3.67 -11.04 -2.82
N LEU A 77 3.13 -10.03 -3.53
CA LEU A 77 2.70 -8.77 -2.90
C LEU A 77 1.71 -9.00 -1.76
N THR A 78 0.79 -9.96 -1.92
CA THR A 78 -0.17 -10.34 -0.88
C THR A 78 0.52 -10.87 0.38
N GLU A 79 1.53 -11.71 0.23
CA GLU A 79 2.33 -12.23 1.34
C GLU A 79 3.15 -11.13 2.01
N LEU A 80 3.82 -10.28 1.22
CA LEU A 80 4.62 -9.17 1.72
C LEU A 80 3.76 -8.21 2.58
N MET A 81 2.53 -7.94 2.16
CA MET A 81 1.62 -7.06 2.90
C MET A 81 0.98 -7.73 4.11
N THR A 82 0.47 -8.96 3.97
CA THR A 82 -0.35 -9.59 5.03
C THR A 82 0.46 -10.39 6.04
N THR A 83 1.61 -10.91 5.65
CA THR A 83 2.48 -11.76 6.49
C THR A 83 3.74 -11.01 6.91
N ARG A 84 4.35 -10.25 6.00
CA ARG A 84 5.57 -9.46 6.29
C ARG A 84 5.27 -8.02 6.70
N LEU A 85 3.99 -7.64 6.72
CA LEU A 85 3.49 -6.36 7.26
C LEU A 85 4.09 -5.13 6.58
N MET A 86 4.48 -5.27 5.32
CA MET A 86 5.10 -4.20 4.54
C MET A 86 4.08 -3.25 3.92
N SER A 87 4.40 -1.95 3.91
CA SER A 87 3.52 -0.89 3.39
C SER A 87 4.17 -0.02 2.31
N HIS A 88 5.42 -0.27 1.91
CA HIS A 88 6.12 0.55 0.94
C HIS A 88 6.73 -0.29 -0.17
N PHE A 89 6.35 0.00 -1.42
CA PHE A 89 6.84 -0.75 -2.57
C PHE A 89 7.27 0.15 -3.73
N ASN A 90 8.35 -0.24 -4.38
CA ASN A 90 8.77 0.29 -5.67
C ASN A 90 8.07 -0.46 -6.80
N VAL A 91 7.66 0.24 -7.84
CA VAL A 91 7.29 -0.35 -9.13
C VAL A 91 8.25 0.14 -10.22
N HIS A 92 8.88 -0.81 -10.93
CA HIS A 92 9.75 -0.46 -12.06
C HIS A 92 8.95 -0.12 -13.33
N ALA A 93 7.77 -0.74 -13.50
CA ALA A 93 6.91 -0.53 -14.65
C ALA A 93 5.44 -0.60 -14.24
N LEU A 94 4.62 0.24 -14.87
CA LEU A 94 3.17 0.26 -14.74
C LEU A 94 2.53 -0.06 -16.09
N PRO A 95 1.38 -0.76 -16.09
CA PRO A 95 0.58 -0.97 -17.30
C PRO A 95 -0.18 0.31 -17.69
N GLU A 96 -1.12 0.21 -18.64
CA GLU A 96 -1.91 1.37 -19.04
C GLU A 96 -2.64 2.04 -17.85
N PRO A 97 -2.89 3.36 -17.89
CA PRO A 97 -3.32 4.13 -16.73
C PRO A 97 -4.55 3.59 -16.00
N ARG A 98 -5.54 3.11 -16.74
CA ARG A 98 -6.77 2.53 -16.15
C ARG A 98 -6.48 1.25 -15.37
N LEU A 99 -5.61 0.41 -15.89
CA LEU A 99 -5.23 -0.83 -15.24
C LEU A 99 -4.35 -0.56 -14.02
N ALA A 100 -3.40 0.37 -14.14
CA ALA A 100 -2.56 0.82 -13.02
C ALA A 100 -3.40 1.37 -11.86
N ALA A 101 -4.37 2.23 -12.14
CA ALA A 101 -5.29 2.76 -11.13
C ALA A 101 -6.14 1.66 -10.48
N SER A 102 -6.64 0.72 -11.29
CA SER A 102 -7.45 -0.41 -10.79
C SER A 102 -6.62 -1.35 -9.90
N TRP A 103 -5.37 -1.60 -10.27
CA TRP A 103 -4.42 -2.36 -9.46
C TRP A 103 -4.11 -1.64 -8.15
N TYR A 104 -3.82 -0.34 -8.19
CA TYR A 104 -3.54 0.45 -7.00
C TYR A 104 -4.71 0.43 -6.01
N ASN A 105 -5.95 0.56 -6.50
CA ASN A 105 -7.14 0.43 -5.65
C ASN A 105 -7.21 -0.93 -4.96
N ARG A 106 -6.91 -2.03 -5.67
CA ARG A 106 -6.87 -3.38 -5.07
C ARG A 106 -5.78 -3.51 -4.01
N VAL A 107 -4.61 -2.89 -4.23
CA VAL A 107 -3.55 -2.83 -3.22
C VAL A 107 -4.06 -2.12 -1.95
N GLN A 108 -4.73 -0.98 -2.11
CA GLN A 108 -5.30 -0.26 -0.96
C GLN A 108 -6.42 -1.04 -0.27
N GLU A 109 -7.28 -1.74 -1.02
CA GLU A 109 -8.30 -2.64 -0.46
C GLU A 109 -7.67 -3.79 0.34
N LEU A 110 -6.55 -4.35 -0.13
CA LEU A 110 -5.80 -5.35 0.63
C LEU A 110 -5.17 -4.75 1.88
N ALA A 111 -4.60 -3.55 1.79
CA ALA A 111 -4.05 -2.83 2.94
C ALA A 111 -5.13 -2.57 4.01
N GLU A 112 -6.32 -2.15 3.59
CA GLU A 112 -7.50 -2.00 4.44
C GLU A 112 -7.95 -3.31 5.10
N SER A 113 -7.57 -4.49 4.59
CA SER A 113 -7.88 -5.77 5.23
C SER A 113 -6.94 -6.13 6.38
N THR A 114 -5.75 -5.52 6.46
CA THR A 114 -4.75 -5.75 7.52
C THR A 114 -5.24 -5.23 8.88
N ARG A 115 -4.58 -5.60 9.98
CA ARG A 115 -5.08 -5.31 11.34
C ARG A 115 -5.34 -3.83 11.61
N LEU A 116 -4.48 -2.92 11.14
CA LEU A 116 -4.59 -1.47 11.37
C LEU A 116 -5.00 -0.68 10.12
N GLY A 117 -5.15 -1.33 8.96
CA GLY A 117 -5.54 -0.65 7.73
C GLY A 117 -4.57 0.45 7.29
N ILE A 118 -3.27 0.31 7.59
CA ILE A 118 -2.25 1.29 7.22
C ILE A 118 -2.12 1.29 5.69
N PRO A 119 -2.24 2.45 5.02
CA PRO A 119 -2.22 2.52 3.56
C PRO A 119 -0.85 2.16 2.99
N VAL A 120 -0.84 1.62 1.76
CA VAL A 120 0.41 1.37 1.03
C VAL A 120 0.85 2.61 0.28
N THR A 121 2.15 2.87 0.32
CA THR A 121 2.82 3.84 -0.56
C THR A 121 3.48 3.09 -1.70
N ILE A 122 3.12 3.45 -2.92
CA ILE A 122 3.82 3.01 -4.14
C ILE A 122 4.66 4.18 -4.63
N TRP A 123 5.93 3.90 -4.91
CA TRP A 123 6.79 4.84 -5.60
C TRP A 123 7.35 4.22 -6.88
N SER A 124 7.75 5.06 -7.81
CA SER A 124 8.50 4.70 -9.01
C SER A 124 9.74 5.57 -9.08
N ASP A 125 10.70 5.21 -9.91
CA ASP A 125 11.91 6.00 -10.14
C ASP A 125 11.69 6.89 -11.37
N PRO A 126 11.18 8.15 -11.26
CA PRO A 126 10.88 8.98 -12.42
C PRO A 126 12.17 9.36 -13.15
N ARG A 127 12.33 8.83 -14.36
CA ARG A 127 13.44 9.11 -15.26
C ARG A 127 12.99 10.09 -16.35
N HIS A 128 13.98 10.69 -16.98
CA HIS A 128 13.76 11.67 -18.05
C HIS A 128 14.91 11.64 -19.06
N ALA A 129 15.60 10.50 -19.17
CA ALA A 129 16.75 10.31 -20.03
C ALA A 129 16.70 8.96 -20.74
N PHE A 130 16.93 8.96 -22.06
CA PHE A 130 17.04 7.77 -22.89
C PHE A 130 18.50 7.41 -23.13
N SER A 131 19.26 7.09 -22.08
CA SER A 131 20.61 6.53 -22.26
C SER A 131 20.51 5.04 -22.48
N ASN A 132 21.23 4.44 -23.44
CA ASN A 132 21.28 2.98 -23.59
C ASN A 132 22.25 2.34 -22.57
N ASN A 133 21.80 2.05 -21.34
CA ASN A 133 22.54 1.27 -20.35
C ASN A 133 21.94 -0.15 -20.21
N PRO A 134 22.63 -1.20 -20.67
CA PRO A 134 22.11 -2.57 -20.65
C PRO A 134 21.84 -3.15 -19.25
N ALA A 135 22.35 -2.54 -18.18
CA ALA A 135 22.16 -3.02 -16.80
C ALA A 135 21.08 -2.27 -16.01
N THR A 136 20.80 -1.01 -16.35
CA THR A 136 19.89 -0.14 -15.56
C THR A 136 18.77 0.47 -16.39
N ASN A 137 18.70 0.15 -17.67
CA ASN A 137 17.58 0.58 -18.50
C ASN A 137 16.37 -0.31 -18.32
N PHE A 138 15.23 0.34 -18.22
CA PHE A 138 13.93 -0.30 -18.42
C PHE A 138 13.25 0.40 -19.61
N GLN A 139 12.42 -0.29 -20.37
CA GLN A 139 11.69 0.33 -21.48
C GLN A 139 10.54 1.20 -20.97
N ALA A 140 10.46 2.44 -21.46
CA ALA A 140 9.33 3.32 -21.18
C ALA A 140 8.16 2.91 -22.09
N THR A 141 6.99 2.66 -21.50
CA THR A 141 5.79 2.26 -22.22
C THR A 141 4.75 3.38 -22.16
N GLU A 142 4.02 3.50 -21.05
CA GLU A 142 2.82 4.34 -20.92
C GLU A 142 3.06 5.59 -20.07
N PHE A 143 3.59 5.39 -18.86
CA PHE A 143 4.03 6.50 -18.02
C PHE A 143 5.47 6.88 -18.39
N SER A 144 5.81 8.16 -18.25
CA SER A 144 7.21 8.57 -18.22
C SER A 144 7.88 7.79 -17.09
N GLN A 145 8.69 6.82 -17.49
CA GLN A 145 9.49 6.04 -16.58
C GLN A 145 10.53 6.89 -15.94
#